data_AF-A0A1B0FEY9-F1
#
_entry.id   AF-A0A1B0FEY9-F1
#
_cell.length_a   1.000
_cell.length_b   1.000
_cell.length_c   1.000
_cell.angle_alpha   90.00
_cell.angle_beta   90.00
_cell.angle_gamma   90.00
#
_symmetry.space_group_name_H-M   'P 1'
#
loop_
_entity.id
_entity.type
_entity.pdbx_description
1 polymer ?
#
loop_
_entity_poly.entity_id
_entity_poly.type
_entity_poly.pdbx_seq_one_letter_code
_entity_poly.pdbx_strand_id
1 'polypeptide(L)'
;MTNERRKSIIKNTNTRQTPVSNASNGKSIFTNTEHRRQQKQTVLILQIKYNHIKLILCGICVAVAYVALRTSWQNLPYKQLQHLPDEHYLQIRDDFAVYSKSSKSTEEDQRQALKKFYDETGAAVASISRDDTNIKEALSSLRLALEMMRAGKDDKAGKLFEHAYALAPKHPDVLLRYGEYLEHSQSDILRADQYYYQTLIINPSNTEALTNRLRTAAIVQTLDETRLIELDRKRDALSAIHEANAALRRAKKEAYFQHIYHSVGIEGNTMTLAQTRSILETRTAIDGKSIDEHNEILGLDLAMKYINASLVNKMVITLADILEIHRRVLGHVDPIEGGEFRRSQVYVGGHVPPGPGDLSILMRHFENWLNSEQALNLHPIKLAALGHYKLVHIHPFVDGNGRTSRLLMNTLLMRAGYPPVIIPKQQRHKYYQYLQIANDGDIRPFIRFIADCTEKTLNIYLWATSDLPQQIPMLAQTERANIDNLVTTTITSSSSSYSSTRTLQSNDGDFFESGSGEIS
;
A
#
# COMPACT_ATOMS: atom_id res chain seq x y z
N MET A 1 -45.68 52.84 -37.97
CA MET A 1 -45.28 54.24 -38.23
C MET A 1 -44.90 54.35 -39.70
N THR A 2 -45.60 55.25 -40.38
CA THR A 2 -45.58 55.60 -41.79
C THR A 2 -44.36 56.42 -42.20
N ASN A 3 -43.84 56.23 -43.42
CA ASN A 3 -43.67 57.25 -44.48
C ASN A 3 -42.69 56.75 -45.57
N GLU A 4 -43.15 56.51 -46.81
CA GLU A 4 -43.28 57.48 -47.94
C GLU A 4 -41.91 57.77 -48.62
N ARG A 5 -41.66 57.50 -49.91
CA ARG A 5 -42.21 58.12 -51.15
C ARG A 5 -41.77 57.29 -52.40
N ARG A 6 -42.69 56.85 -53.27
CA ARG A 6 -43.19 57.45 -54.54
C ARG A 6 -42.22 57.44 -55.75
N LYS A 7 -42.55 56.62 -56.78
CA LYS A 7 -43.01 56.96 -58.17
C LYS A 7 -41.86 57.20 -59.17
N SER A 8 -41.86 56.84 -60.46
CA SER A 8 -42.90 56.45 -61.46
C SER A 8 -42.23 55.84 -62.73
N ILE A 9 -42.78 54.78 -63.35
CA ILE A 9 -43.54 54.73 -64.65
C ILE A 9 -42.78 55.37 -65.85
N ILE A 10 -42.49 54.72 -67.00
CA ILE A 10 -43.37 54.57 -68.20
C ILE A 10 -42.66 53.83 -69.37
N LYS A 11 -43.39 52.86 -69.96
CA LYS A 11 -43.59 52.39 -71.37
C LYS A 11 -42.36 52.14 -72.29
N ASN A 12 -42.16 50.93 -72.83
CA ASN A 12 -42.92 50.18 -73.86
C ASN A 12 -42.66 50.67 -75.30
N THR A 13 -42.05 49.86 -76.16
CA THR A 13 -42.54 49.52 -77.53
C THR A 13 -41.59 48.61 -78.32
N ASN A 14 -42.20 47.62 -78.98
CA ASN A 14 -41.67 46.68 -79.95
C ASN A 14 -40.96 47.35 -81.15
N THR A 15 -39.99 46.67 -81.77
CA THR A 15 -40.11 46.20 -83.17
C THR A 15 -38.96 45.29 -83.63
N ARG A 16 -39.33 44.33 -84.46
CA ARG A 16 -38.55 43.27 -85.11
C ARG A 16 -37.77 43.84 -86.30
N GLN A 17 -36.52 43.40 -86.52
CA GLN A 17 -35.92 43.29 -87.86
C GLN A 17 -34.69 42.37 -87.83
N THR A 18 -34.68 41.39 -88.73
CA THR A 18 -33.54 40.56 -89.19
C THR A 18 -33.20 41.00 -90.62
N PRO A 19 -32.15 40.48 -91.30
CA PRO A 19 -30.83 39.97 -90.89
C PRO A 19 -29.70 40.67 -91.70
N VAL A 20 -28.41 40.35 -91.49
CA VAL A 20 -27.39 40.12 -92.56
C VAL A 20 -26.10 39.57 -91.90
N SER A 21 -25.52 38.60 -92.61
CA SER A 21 -24.26 37.88 -92.40
C SER A 21 -23.03 38.73 -92.12
N ASN A 22 -22.13 38.25 -91.25
CA ASN A 22 -20.68 38.40 -91.47
C ASN A 22 -19.90 37.24 -90.83
N ALA A 23 -19.22 36.49 -91.69
CA ALA A 23 -18.31 35.42 -91.36
C ALA A 23 -16.90 35.98 -91.15
N SER A 24 -16.45 36.12 -89.90
CA SER A 24 -15.02 36.17 -89.53
C SER A 24 -14.87 36.40 -88.02
N ASN A 25 -14.97 35.36 -87.17
CA ASN A 25 -14.41 35.43 -85.80
C ASN A 25 -14.32 34.07 -85.06
N GLY A 26 -14.17 32.96 -85.77
CA GLY A 26 -14.16 31.61 -85.17
C GLY A 26 -12.85 31.16 -84.49
N LYS A 27 -11.72 31.88 -84.66
CA LYS A 27 -10.39 31.42 -84.18
C LYS A 27 -9.89 32.05 -82.88
N SER A 28 -10.53 33.12 -82.37
CA SER A 28 -10.05 33.85 -81.17
C SER A 28 -10.73 33.41 -79.86
N ILE A 29 -11.95 32.87 -79.91
CA ILE A 29 -12.74 32.53 -78.71
C ILE A 29 -12.36 31.15 -78.15
N PHE A 30 -11.94 30.22 -79.02
CA PHE A 30 -11.54 28.86 -78.63
C PHE A 30 -10.18 28.81 -77.91
N THR A 31 -9.21 29.62 -78.34
CA THR A 31 -7.88 29.68 -77.72
C THR A 31 -7.92 30.28 -76.31
N ASN A 32 -8.82 31.24 -76.07
CA ASN A 32 -8.95 31.92 -74.78
C ASN A 32 -9.66 31.05 -73.71
N THR A 33 -10.54 30.15 -74.13
CA THR A 33 -11.22 29.20 -73.23
C THR A 33 -10.33 28.00 -72.86
N GLU A 34 -9.50 27.50 -73.79
CA GLU A 34 -8.48 26.51 -73.48
C GLU A 34 -7.37 27.06 -72.60
N HIS A 35 -6.88 28.28 -72.85
CA HIS A 35 -5.90 28.92 -71.97
C HIS A 35 -6.41 29.12 -70.54
N ARG A 36 -7.68 29.50 -70.36
CA ARG A 36 -8.31 29.62 -69.02
C ARG A 36 -8.48 28.26 -68.34
N ARG A 37 -8.78 27.19 -69.07
CA ARG A 37 -8.87 25.83 -68.52
C ARG A 37 -7.49 25.30 -68.12
N GLN A 38 -6.48 25.49 -68.96
CA GLN A 38 -5.10 25.15 -68.64
C GLN A 38 -4.59 25.95 -67.43
N GLN A 39 -4.82 27.28 -67.36
CA GLN A 39 -4.45 28.08 -66.19
C GLN A 39 -5.13 27.58 -64.90
N LYS A 40 -6.43 27.28 -64.93
CA LYS A 40 -7.14 26.73 -63.76
C LYS A 40 -6.59 25.37 -63.34
N GLN A 41 -6.23 24.52 -64.30
CA GLN A 41 -5.66 23.21 -64.03
C GLN A 41 -4.23 23.33 -63.46
N THR A 42 -3.41 24.24 -63.97
CA THR A 42 -2.07 24.52 -63.44
C THR A 42 -2.13 25.11 -62.03
N VAL A 43 -3.08 26.02 -61.75
CA VAL A 43 -3.32 26.56 -60.40
C VAL A 43 -3.78 25.47 -59.44
N LEU A 44 -4.69 24.58 -59.86
CA LEU A 44 -5.13 23.45 -59.04
C LEU A 44 -3.98 22.49 -58.73
N ILE A 45 -3.14 22.17 -59.72
CA ILE A 45 -1.96 21.32 -59.56
C ILE A 45 -0.95 21.98 -58.61
N LEU A 46 -0.74 23.29 -58.73
CA LEU A 46 0.11 24.06 -57.81
C LEU A 46 -0.45 24.06 -56.38
N GLN A 47 -1.77 24.19 -56.21
CA GLN A 47 -2.43 24.15 -54.91
C GLN A 47 -2.33 22.77 -54.25
N ILE A 48 -2.49 21.70 -55.03
CA ILE A 48 -2.33 20.32 -54.56
C ILE A 48 -0.88 20.05 -54.18
N LYS A 49 0.09 20.46 -55.00
CA LYS A 49 1.52 20.35 -54.68
C LYS A 49 1.88 21.14 -53.42
N TYR A 50 1.34 22.35 -53.27
CA TYR A 50 1.56 23.18 -52.07
C TYR A 50 0.97 22.56 -50.80
N ASN A 51 -0.21 21.94 -50.89
CA ASN A 51 -0.80 21.22 -49.76
C ASN A 51 -0.03 19.94 -49.41
N HIS A 52 0.47 19.21 -50.40
CA HIS A 52 1.36 18.06 -50.14
C HIS A 52 2.68 18.48 -49.51
N ILE A 53 3.28 19.59 -49.97
CA ILE A 53 4.49 20.15 -49.36
C ILE A 53 4.21 20.57 -47.91
N LYS A 54 3.07 21.20 -47.61
CA LYS A 54 2.66 21.52 -46.23
C LYS A 54 2.51 20.27 -45.36
N LEU A 55 1.92 19.21 -45.90
CA LEU A 55 1.71 17.95 -45.16
C LEU A 55 3.05 17.26 -44.87
N ILE A 56 3.97 17.28 -45.83
CA ILE A 56 5.34 16.77 -45.67
C ILE A 56 6.11 17.62 -44.65
N LEU A 57 6.02 18.95 -44.72
CA LEU A 57 6.67 19.84 -43.74
C LEU A 57 6.14 19.59 -42.32
N CYS A 58 4.82 19.44 -42.17
CA CYS A 58 4.19 19.12 -40.90
C CYS A 58 4.67 17.77 -40.36
N GLY A 59 4.73 16.74 -41.22
CA GLY A 59 5.27 15.42 -40.87
C GLY A 59 6.74 15.48 -40.44
N ILE A 60 7.57 16.27 -41.11
CA ILE A 60 8.98 16.49 -40.73
C ILE A 60 9.06 17.22 -39.39
N CYS A 61 8.25 18.25 -39.16
CA CYS A 61 8.21 18.95 -37.87
C CYS A 61 7.81 18.03 -36.72
N VAL A 62 6.82 17.15 -36.92
CA VAL A 62 6.41 16.15 -35.91
C VAL A 62 7.51 15.11 -35.68
N ALA A 63 8.19 14.65 -36.73
CA ALA A 63 9.31 13.71 -36.59
C ALA A 63 10.51 14.35 -35.88
N VAL A 64 10.84 15.60 -36.20
CA VAL A 64 11.89 16.37 -35.51
C VAL A 64 11.51 16.63 -34.06
N ALA A 65 10.25 16.97 -33.78
CA ALA A 65 9.77 17.13 -32.41
C ALA A 65 9.81 15.81 -31.62
N TYR A 66 9.46 14.69 -32.25
CA TYR A 66 9.55 13.36 -31.64
C TYR A 66 11.00 12.93 -31.38
N VAL A 67 11.91 13.17 -32.33
CA VAL A 67 13.34 12.90 -32.16
C VAL A 67 13.93 13.83 -31.10
N ALA A 68 13.57 15.11 -31.07
CA ALA A 68 13.99 16.06 -30.04
C ALA A 68 13.45 15.70 -28.66
N LEU A 69 12.20 15.24 -28.56
CA LEU A 69 11.64 14.72 -27.29
C LEU A 69 12.40 13.46 -26.86
N ARG A 70 12.66 12.54 -27.79
CA ARG A 70 13.36 11.28 -27.50
C ARG A 70 14.82 11.51 -27.12
N THR A 71 15.53 12.40 -27.80
CA THR A 71 16.90 12.77 -27.44
C THR A 71 16.94 13.62 -26.18
N SER A 72 15.93 14.45 -25.90
CA SER A 72 15.82 15.16 -24.62
C SER A 72 15.47 14.23 -23.45
N TRP A 73 14.74 13.13 -23.70
CA TRP A 73 14.49 12.09 -22.70
C TRP A 73 15.71 11.19 -22.49
N GLN A 74 16.49 10.91 -23.55
CA GLN A 74 17.73 10.14 -23.46
C GLN A 74 18.91 10.97 -22.92
N ASN A 75 18.90 12.29 -23.11
CA ASN A 75 19.91 13.24 -22.60
C ASN A 75 19.42 14.01 -21.37
N LEU A 76 18.41 13.51 -20.63
CA LEU A 76 18.26 13.95 -19.25
C LEU A 76 19.57 13.52 -18.55
N PRO A 77 20.43 14.44 -18.11
CA PRO A 77 21.57 14.02 -17.33
C PRO A 77 20.98 13.32 -16.12
N TYR A 78 21.36 12.05 -15.94
CA TYR A 78 21.37 11.41 -14.63
C TYR A 78 22.26 12.32 -13.79
N LYS A 79 21.66 13.38 -13.24
CA LYS A 79 22.32 14.30 -12.34
C LYS A 79 22.79 13.40 -11.23
N GLN A 80 24.09 13.14 -11.22
CA GLN A 80 24.80 12.68 -10.05
C GLN A 80 24.29 13.53 -8.90
N LEU A 81 23.42 12.94 -8.08
CA LEU A 81 22.97 13.50 -6.82
C LEU A 81 24.17 13.45 -5.87
N GLN A 82 25.18 14.27 -6.14
CA GLN A 82 26.17 14.70 -5.17
C GLN A 82 25.58 15.79 -4.27
N HIS A 83 24.36 15.57 -3.79
CA HIS A 83 23.78 16.21 -2.62
C HIS A 83 22.82 15.14 -2.06
N LEU A 84 23.30 14.32 -1.13
CA LEU A 84 22.45 13.45 -0.32
C LEU A 84 21.42 14.36 0.37
N PRO A 85 20.11 14.23 0.10
CA PRO A 85 19.14 14.98 0.86
C PRO A 85 18.84 14.20 2.13
N ASP A 86 19.49 14.60 3.22
CA ASP A 86 19.03 14.31 4.59
C ASP A 86 17.54 14.74 4.79
N GLU A 87 17.01 15.59 3.90
CA GLU A 87 15.67 16.15 3.96
C GLU A 87 14.52 15.14 3.77
N HIS A 88 14.67 14.09 2.94
CA HIS A 88 13.52 13.24 2.61
C HIS A 88 13.06 12.34 3.76
N TYR A 89 13.96 12.01 4.69
CA TYR A 89 13.64 11.15 5.84
C TYR A 89 13.28 11.94 7.10
N LEU A 90 13.79 13.17 7.24
CA LEU A 90 13.41 14.08 8.32
C LEU A 90 12.04 14.75 8.08
N GLN A 91 11.60 14.89 6.83
CA GLN A 91 10.28 15.46 6.49
C GLN A 91 9.08 14.69 7.06
N ILE A 92 9.20 13.36 7.29
CA ILE A 92 8.12 12.60 7.94
C ILE A 92 7.93 13.07 9.38
N ARG A 93 9.00 13.52 10.05
CA ARG A 93 8.86 14.13 11.37
C ARG A 93 8.15 15.47 11.30
N ASP A 94 8.42 16.29 10.29
CA ASP A 94 7.85 17.64 10.18
C ASP A 94 6.38 17.64 9.75
N ASP A 95 5.95 16.75 8.85
CA ASP A 95 4.54 16.62 8.46
C ASP A 95 3.63 16.21 9.64
N PHE A 96 4.17 15.46 10.62
CA PHE A 96 3.41 14.99 11.79
C PHE A 96 3.68 15.78 13.08
N ALA A 97 4.84 16.44 13.19
CA ALA A 97 5.10 17.40 14.27
C ALA A 97 4.17 18.61 14.19
N VAL A 98 3.58 18.90 13.02
CA VAL A 98 2.52 19.91 12.85
C VAL A 98 1.22 19.48 13.55
N TYR A 99 0.90 18.19 13.58
CA TYR A 99 -0.36 17.69 14.19
C TYR A 99 -0.27 17.49 15.71
N SER A 100 0.92 17.31 16.27
CA SER A 100 1.12 17.28 17.73
C SER A 100 1.33 18.67 18.35
N LYS A 101 1.51 19.73 17.54
CA LYS A 101 1.88 21.08 18.03
C LYS A 101 0.73 22.11 18.07
N SER A 102 -0.54 21.70 18.15
CA SER A 102 -1.64 22.64 18.40
C SER A 102 -2.16 22.70 19.85
N SER A 103 -1.56 21.98 20.81
CA SER A 103 -1.88 22.14 22.24
C SER A 103 -0.62 22.40 23.06
N LYS A 104 0.00 23.56 22.86
CA LYS A 104 1.06 24.08 23.77
C LYS A 104 0.53 24.53 25.14
N SER A 105 -0.76 24.35 25.40
CA SER A 105 -1.36 24.33 26.73
C SER A 105 -2.03 22.98 26.90
N THR A 106 -1.68 22.24 27.97
CA THR A 106 -2.26 20.98 28.46
C THR A 106 -1.49 19.65 28.24
N GLU A 107 -0.21 19.59 27.86
CA GLU A 107 0.57 18.34 28.11
C GLU A 107 0.69 18.04 29.61
N GLU A 108 0.80 19.11 30.41
CA GLU A 108 0.90 19.05 31.86
C GLU A 108 -0.46 18.78 32.52
N ASP A 109 -1.54 19.37 31.99
CA ASP A 109 -2.91 19.14 32.45
C ASP A 109 -3.46 17.77 32.03
N GLN A 110 -3.11 17.26 30.84
CA GLN A 110 -3.44 15.89 30.42
C GLN A 110 -2.66 14.86 31.25
N ARG A 111 -1.38 15.11 31.53
CA ARG A 111 -0.59 14.29 32.47
C ARG A 111 -1.17 14.34 33.88
N GLN A 112 -1.62 15.50 34.36
CA GLN A 112 -2.25 15.63 35.67
C GLN A 112 -3.62 14.95 35.74
N ALA A 113 -4.46 15.07 34.71
CA ALA A 113 -5.76 14.40 34.66
C ALA A 113 -5.62 12.87 34.57
N LEU A 114 -4.67 12.39 33.76
CA LEU A 114 -4.32 10.98 33.66
C LEU A 114 -3.73 10.47 34.99
N LYS A 115 -2.78 11.20 35.57
CA LYS A 115 -2.17 10.88 36.87
C LYS A 115 -3.21 10.84 37.98
N LYS A 116 -4.17 11.77 38.02
CA LYS A 116 -5.24 11.80 39.02
C LYS A 116 -6.20 10.62 38.89
N PHE A 117 -6.54 10.21 37.66
CA PHE A 117 -7.36 9.02 37.40
C PHE A 117 -6.65 7.70 37.80
N TYR A 118 -5.34 7.62 37.62
CA TYR A 118 -4.55 6.42 37.96
C TYR A 118 -4.05 6.37 39.42
N ASP A 119 -3.83 7.52 40.06
CA ASP A 119 -3.47 7.60 41.48
C ASP A 119 -4.66 7.21 42.38
N GLU A 120 -5.90 7.46 41.94
CA GLU A 120 -7.13 6.99 42.60
C GLU A 120 -7.31 5.46 42.56
N THR A 121 -6.59 4.75 41.67
CA THR A 121 -6.68 3.28 41.49
C THR A 121 -5.47 2.50 41.99
N GLY A 122 -4.44 3.15 42.56
CA GLY A 122 -3.29 2.49 43.21
C GLY A 122 -2.36 1.66 42.30
N ALA A 123 -2.61 1.61 40.99
CA ALA A 123 -1.86 0.78 40.03
C ALA A 123 -0.54 1.39 39.52
N ALA A 124 -0.35 2.71 39.66
CA ALA A 124 0.82 3.43 39.14
C ALA A 124 2.12 3.11 39.89
N VAL A 125 2.07 2.97 41.22
CA VAL A 125 3.27 2.67 42.04
C VAL A 125 3.79 1.23 41.79
N ALA A 126 2.88 0.30 41.49
CA ALA A 126 3.23 -1.08 41.16
C ALA A 126 3.76 -1.26 39.72
N SER A 127 3.36 -0.42 38.78
CA SER A 127 3.86 -0.44 37.40
C SER A 127 5.26 0.20 37.28
N ILE A 128 5.49 1.33 37.95
CA ILE A 128 6.80 2.00 37.97
C ILE A 128 7.89 1.09 38.58
N SER A 129 7.59 0.38 39.66
CA SER A 129 8.55 -0.55 40.29
C SER A 129 8.84 -1.80 39.43
N ARG A 130 7.87 -2.25 38.64
CA ARG A 130 8.05 -3.36 37.69
C ARG A 130 8.89 -2.95 36.49
N ASP A 131 8.65 -1.77 35.92
CA ASP A 131 9.42 -1.25 34.78
C ASP A 131 10.91 -1.05 35.15
N ASP A 132 11.19 -0.49 36.32
CA ASP A 132 12.58 -0.35 36.80
C ASP A 132 13.28 -1.70 37.02
N THR A 133 12.53 -2.73 37.42
CA THR A 133 13.06 -4.09 37.59
C THR A 133 13.36 -4.72 36.23
N ASN A 134 12.43 -4.61 35.28
CA ASN A 134 12.58 -5.10 33.90
C ASN A 134 13.78 -4.43 33.21
N ILE A 135 13.98 -3.13 33.39
CA ILE A 135 15.12 -2.39 32.81
C ILE A 135 16.44 -2.93 33.38
N LYS A 136 16.53 -3.17 34.70
CA LYS A 136 17.75 -3.72 35.32
C LYS A 136 18.06 -5.13 34.79
N GLU A 137 17.05 -5.98 34.67
CA GLU A 137 17.19 -7.33 34.12
C GLU A 137 17.59 -7.30 32.64
N ALA A 138 17.01 -6.39 31.86
CA ALA A 138 17.36 -6.18 30.46
C ALA A 138 18.84 -5.77 30.31
N LEU A 139 19.32 -4.83 31.13
CA LEU A 139 20.71 -4.38 31.11
C LEU A 139 21.69 -5.47 31.59
N SER A 140 21.28 -6.33 32.53
CA SER A 140 22.07 -7.50 32.92
C SER A 140 22.18 -8.50 31.77
N SER A 141 21.07 -8.80 31.11
CA SER A 141 21.00 -9.68 29.94
C SER A 141 21.83 -9.13 28.78
N LEU A 142 21.78 -7.81 28.56
CA LEU A 142 22.60 -7.12 27.55
C LEU A 142 24.10 -7.27 27.82
N ARG A 143 24.55 -7.10 29.06
CA ARG A 143 25.97 -7.30 29.42
C ARG A 143 26.41 -8.73 29.11
N LEU A 144 25.60 -9.71 29.48
CA LEU A 144 25.88 -11.11 29.18
C LEU A 144 25.90 -11.39 27.67
N ALA A 145 25.00 -10.75 26.90
CA ALA A 145 24.98 -10.87 25.44
C ALA A 145 26.31 -10.37 24.83
N LEU A 146 26.82 -9.23 25.29
CA LEU A 146 28.09 -8.68 24.85
C LEU A 146 29.29 -9.56 25.23
N GLU A 147 29.27 -10.17 26.42
CA GLU A 147 30.29 -11.15 26.82
C GLU A 147 30.26 -12.40 25.94
N MET A 148 29.07 -12.93 25.64
CA MET A 148 28.91 -14.09 24.76
C MET A 148 29.37 -13.78 23.32
N MET A 149 29.09 -12.58 22.82
CA MET A 149 29.56 -12.11 21.52
C MET A 149 31.09 -12.02 21.48
N ARG A 150 31.74 -11.47 22.52
CA ARG A 150 33.21 -11.45 22.64
C ARG A 150 33.82 -12.85 22.74
N ALA A 151 33.07 -13.81 23.29
CA ALA A 151 33.47 -15.21 23.37
C ALA A 151 33.20 -16.00 22.08
N GLY A 152 32.70 -15.36 21.01
CA GLY A 152 32.36 -16.00 19.72
C GLY A 152 31.15 -16.95 19.79
N LYS A 153 30.26 -16.78 20.77
CA LYS A 153 29.06 -17.62 20.97
C LYS A 153 27.81 -16.89 20.46
N ASP A 154 27.74 -16.67 19.15
CA ASP A 154 26.74 -15.78 18.53
C ASP A 154 25.30 -16.24 18.76
N ASP A 155 25.00 -17.53 18.68
CA ASP A 155 23.63 -18.05 18.92
C ASP A 155 23.12 -17.75 20.34
N LYS A 156 24.02 -17.81 21.33
CA LYS A 156 23.68 -17.49 22.73
C LYS A 156 23.54 -15.99 22.92
N ALA A 157 24.42 -15.20 22.30
CA ALA A 157 24.33 -13.75 22.29
C ALA A 157 22.99 -13.29 21.69
N GLY A 158 22.58 -13.85 20.56
CA GLY A 158 21.31 -13.54 19.89
C GLY A 158 20.09 -13.73 20.80
N LYS A 159 19.98 -14.88 21.47
CA LYS A 159 18.88 -15.14 22.43
C LYS A 159 18.86 -14.15 23.59
N LEU A 160 20.04 -13.75 24.08
CA LEU A 160 20.15 -12.77 25.17
C LEU A 160 19.78 -11.36 24.71
N PHE A 161 20.14 -10.97 23.48
CA PHE A 161 19.68 -9.71 22.89
C PHE A 161 18.17 -9.69 22.70
N GLU A 162 17.58 -10.77 22.18
CA GLU A 162 16.12 -10.89 22.04
C GLU A 162 15.41 -10.79 23.39
N HIS A 163 15.96 -11.44 24.42
CA HIS A 163 15.42 -11.35 25.77
C HIS A 163 15.54 -9.94 26.36
N ALA A 164 16.70 -9.29 26.23
CA ALA A 164 16.88 -7.91 26.67
C ALA A 164 15.92 -6.94 25.94
N TYR A 165 15.71 -7.14 24.64
CA TYR A 165 14.77 -6.36 23.85
C TYR A 165 13.31 -6.60 24.28
N ALA A 166 12.93 -7.84 24.59
CA ALA A 166 11.59 -8.16 25.07
C ALA A 166 11.27 -7.49 26.41
N LEU A 167 12.26 -7.36 27.29
CA LEU A 167 12.12 -6.70 28.60
C LEU A 167 12.11 -5.17 28.50
N ALA A 168 12.96 -4.58 27.66
CA ALA A 168 13.12 -3.13 27.53
C ALA A 168 13.21 -2.68 26.06
N PRO A 169 12.11 -2.75 25.29
CA PRO A 169 12.13 -2.53 23.83
C PRO A 169 12.40 -1.07 23.42
N LYS A 170 12.23 -0.12 24.34
CA LYS A 170 12.48 1.31 24.13
C LYS A 170 13.76 1.82 24.81
N HIS A 171 14.64 0.94 25.28
CA HIS A 171 15.88 1.36 25.93
C HIS A 171 16.98 1.68 24.90
N PRO A 172 17.57 2.89 24.89
CA PRO A 172 18.56 3.31 23.88
C PRO A 172 19.75 2.36 23.72
N ASP A 173 20.35 1.91 24.84
CA ASP A 173 21.53 1.05 24.81
C ASP A 173 21.23 -0.38 24.32
N VAL A 174 20.05 -0.90 24.65
CA VAL A 174 19.61 -2.23 24.19
C VAL A 174 19.44 -2.20 22.68
N LEU A 175 18.75 -1.18 22.16
CA LEU A 175 18.55 -0.97 20.72
C LEU A 175 19.89 -0.78 19.99
N LEU A 176 20.77 0.08 20.49
CA LEU A 176 22.06 0.37 19.86
C LEU A 176 22.92 -0.89 19.75
N ARG A 177 23.16 -1.57 20.88
CA ARG A 177 24.02 -2.76 20.92
C ARG A 177 23.40 -3.95 20.19
N TYR A 178 22.08 -4.09 20.23
CA TYR A 178 21.42 -5.12 19.44
C TYR A 178 21.53 -4.82 17.93
N GLY A 179 21.43 -3.55 17.52
CA GLY A 179 21.69 -3.13 16.15
C GLY A 179 23.10 -3.48 15.68
N GLU A 180 24.12 -3.21 16.50
CA GLU A 180 25.52 -3.58 16.19
C GLU A 180 25.72 -5.09 16.04
N TYR A 181 25.06 -5.88 16.90
CA TYR A 181 25.06 -7.34 16.78
C TYR A 181 24.42 -7.83 15.49
N LEU A 182 23.24 -7.29 15.14
CA LEU A 182 22.53 -7.66 13.91
C LEU A 182 23.34 -7.33 12.67
N GLU A 183 24.02 -6.20 12.69
CA GLU A 183 24.83 -5.74 11.57
C GLU A 183 26.07 -6.61 11.36
N HIS A 184 26.85 -6.86 12.41
CA HIS A 184 28.13 -7.56 12.29
C HIS A 184 28.00 -9.09 12.30
N SER A 185 27.06 -9.63 13.07
CA SER A 185 26.94 -11.08 13.28
C SER A 185 25.88 -11.71 12.38
N GLN A 186 24.77 -11.01 12.11
CA GLN A 186 23.66 -11.55 11.29
C GLN A 186 23.59 -10.95 9.88
N SER A 187 24.39 -9.93 9.56
CA SER A 187 24.32 -9.17 8.30
C SER A 187 22.92 -8.59 8.02
N ASP A 188 22.11 -8.35 9.06
CA ASP A 188 20.77 -7.75 8.93
C ASP A 188 20.86 -6.23 9.09
N ILE A 189 21.28 -5.58 8.00
CA ILE A 189 21.48 -4.13 7.94
C ILE A 189 20.14 -3.38 8.10
N LEU A 190 19.02 -3.96 7.63
CA LEU A 190 17.70 -3.31 7.69
C LEU A 190 17.21 -3.15 9.12
N ARG A 191 17.30 -4.21 9.93
CA ARG A 191 16.93 -4.16 11.35
C ARG A 191 17.94 -3.37 12.17
N ALA A 192 19.24 -3.49 11.87
CA ALA A 192 20.26 -2.69 12.53
C ALA A 192 19.99 -1.18 12.36
N ASP A 193 19.77 -0.74 11.12
CA ASP A 193 19.41 0.64 10.79
C ASP A 193 18.14 1.12 11.49
N GLN A 194 17.13 0.25 11.56
CA GLN A 194 15.90 0.54 12.29
C GLN A 194 16.19 0.81 13.76
N TYR A 195 16.99 -0.03 14.41
CA TYR A 195 17.33 0.16 15.83
C TYR A 195 18.18 1.40 16.07
N TYR A 196 19.15 1.71 15.20
CA TYR A 196 19.91 2.97 15.30
C TYR A 196 18.99 4.18 15.19
N TYR A 197 18.03 4.15 14.27
CA TYR A 197 17.05 5.22 14.11
C TYR A 197 16.12 5.35 15.34
N GLN A 198 15.63 4.23 15.87
CA GLN A 198 14.82 4.21 17.10
C GLN A 198 15.60 4.75 18.30
N THR A 199 16.88 4.39 18.43
CA THR A 199 17.78 4.97 19.45
C THR A 199 17.87 6.49 19.32
N LEU A 200 18.00 7.03 18.11
CA LEU A 200 18.07 8.48 17.87
C LEU A 200 16.75 9.21 18.11
N ILE A 201 15.60 8.54 17.92
CA ILE A 201 14.30 9.10 18.30
C ILE A 201 14.24 9.32 19.82
N ILE A 202 14.73 8.36 20.60
CA ILE A 202 14.67 8.40 22.08
C ILE A 202 15.78 9.28 22.65
N ASN A 203 17.00 9.15 22.13
CA ASN A 203 18.18 9.91 22.53
C ASN A 203 18.89 10.53 21.30
N PRO A 204 18.47 11.73 20.87
CA PRO A 204 19.04 12.41 19.71
C PRO A 204 20.53 12.78 19.86
N SER A 205 21.04 12.83 21.09
CA SER A 205 22.43 13.21 21.38
C SER A 205 23.40 12.03 21.33
N ASN A 206 22.94 10.81 21.02
CA ASN A 206 23.79 9.63 20.94
C ASN A 206 24.65 9.64 19.66
N THR A 207 25.95 9.90 19.83
CA THR A 207 26.93 10.02 18.73
C THR A 207 27.26 8.68 18.08
N GLU A 208 27.28 7.58 18.84
CA GLU A 208 27.51 6.22 18.32
C GLU A 208 26.37 5.82 17.37
N ALA A 209 25.12 5.98 17.82
CA ALA A 209 23.95 5.68 17.02
C ALA A 209 23.88 6.53 15.75
N LEU A 210 24.24 7.82 15.84
CA LEU A 210 24.29 8.72 14.68
C LEU A 210 25.32 8.26 13.64
N THR A 211 26.52 7.89 14.09
CA THR A 211 27.59 7.42 13.20
C THR A 211 27.20 6.13 12.48
N ASN A 212 26.63 5.16 13.21
CA ASN A 212 26.16 3.90 12.65
C ASN A 212 25.00 4.12 11.66
N ARG A 213 24.06 5.02 11.98
CA ARG A 213 22.93 5.38 11.11
C ARG A 213 23.39 6.07 9.84
N LEU A 214 24.32 7.03 9.89
CA LEU A 214 24.83 7.72 8.70
C LEU A 214 25.43 6.74 7.68
N ARG A 215 26.11 5.70 8.17
CA ARG A 215 26.68 4.65 7.32
C ARG A 215 25.62 3.71 6.74
N THR A 216 24.69 3.26 7.56
CA THR A 216 23.66 2.28 7.15
C THR A 216 22.53 2.89 6.33
N ALA A 217 22.26 4.19 6.47
CA ALA A 217 21.14 4.86 5.83
C ALA A 217 21.12 4.78 4.31
N ALA A 218 22.24 5.09 3.66
CA ALA A 218 22.33 5.07 2.20
C ALA A 218 22.16 3.64 1.64
N ILE A 219 22.68 2.63 2.36
CA ILE A 219 22.55 1.22 1.99
C ILE A 219 21.07 0.80 2.08
N VAL A 220 20.43 1.09 3.21
CA VAL A 220 19.01 0.76 3.43
C VAL A 220 18.10 1.46 2.43
N GLN A 221 18.37 2.72 2.12
CA GLN A 221 17.64 3.45 1.09
C GLN A 221 17.76 2.77 -0.27
N THR A 222 18.97 2.39 -0.67
CA THR A 222 19.22 1.68 -1.94
C THR A 222 18.50 0.34 -1.99
N LEU A 223 18.50 -0.42 -0.88
CA LEU A 223 17.77 -1.69 -0.77
C LEU A 223 16.26 -1.49 -0.91
N ASP A 224 15.70 -0.50 -0.21
CA ASP A 224 14.27 -0.18 -0.29
C ASP A 224 13.88 0.26 -1.71
N GLU A 225 14.68 1.12 -2.37
CA GLU A 225 14.43 1.58 -3.74
C GLU A 225 14.52 0.44 -4.76
N THR A 226 15.56 -0.39 -4.67
CA THR A 226 15.72 -1.56 -5.55
C THR A 226 14.52 -2.49 -5.42
N ARG A 227 14.05 -2.72 -4.19
CA ARG A 227 12.88 -3.55 -3.94
C ARG A 227 11.61 -2.98 -4.58
N LEU A 228 11.40 -1.67 -4.51
CA LEU A 228 10.24 -1.04 -5.14
C LEU A 228 10.29 -1.17 -6.66
N ILE A 229 11.46 -1.02 -7.27
CA ILE A 229 11.67 -1.24 -8.72
C ILE A 229 11.32 -2.69 -9.12
N GLU A 230 11.70 -3.69 -8.31
CA GLU A 230 11.31 -5.08 -8.55
C GLU A 230 9.79 -5.29 -8.49
N LEU A 231 9.09 -4.59 -7.59
CA LEU A 231 7.63 -4.66 -7.51
C LEU A 231 6.95 -4.01 -8.71
N ASP A 232 7.50 -2.91 -9.24
CA ASP A 232 7.03 -2.31 -10.50
C ASP A 232 7.20 -3.29 -11.66
N ARG A 233 8.33 -3.99 -11.76
CA ARG A 233 8.55 -5.02 -12.80
C ARG A 233 7.50 -6.14 -12.71
N LYS A 234 7.20 -6.62 -11.51
CA LYS A 234 6.17 -7.65 -11.29
C LYS A 234 4.76 -7.14 -11.63
N ARG A 235 4.44 -5.88 -11.27
CA ARG A 235 3.19 -5.22 -11.65
C ARG A 235 3.06 -5.16 -13.17
N ASP A 236 4.10 -4.70 -13.86
CA ASP A 236 4.08 -4.53 -15.32
C ASP A 236 3.95 -5.88 -16.04
N ALA A 237 4.63 -6.92 -15.52
CA ALA A 237 4.47 -8.29 -16.00
C ALA A 237 3.03 -8.79 -15.85
N LEU A 238 2.37 -8.52 -14.72
CA LEU A 238 0.97 -8.89 -14.50
C LEU A 238 0.02 -8.10 -15.41
N SER A 239 0.28 -6.80 -15.61
CA SER A 239 -0.51 -5.91 -16.47
C SER A 239 -0.43 -6.32 -17.96
N ALA A 240 0.68 -6.92 -18.38
CA ALA A 240 0.84 -7.45 -19.73
C ALA A 240 -0.07 -8.66 -20.03
N ILE A 241 -0.60 -9.33 -19.00
CA ILE A 241 -1.49 -10.48 -19.15
C ILE A 241 -2.89 -10.00 -19.55
N HIS A 242 -3.40 -10.50 -20.67
CA HIS A 242 -4.71 -10.09 -21.17
C HIS A 242 -5.83 -10.41 -20.16
N GLU A 243 -6.70 -9.44 -19.90
CA GLU A 243 -7.87 -9.55 -19.01
C GLU A 243 -8.85 -10.71 -19.33
N ALA A 244 -8.79 -11.26 -20.54
CA ALA A 244 -9.62 -12.39 -20.95
C ALA A 244 -9.07 -13.74 -20.46
N ASN A 245 -7.83 -13.77 -19.95
CA ASN A 245 -7.20 -14.97 -19.42
C ASN A 245 -8.07 -15.56 -18.28
N ALA A 246 -8.51 -16.80 -18.46
CA ALA A 246 -9.42 -17.46 -17.53
C ALA A 246 -8.79 -17.68 -16.14
N ALA A 247 -7.48 -17.94 -16.09
CA ALA A 247 -6.75 -18.11 -14.84
C ALA A 247 -6.64 -16.79 -14.08
N LEU A 248 -6.36 -15.67 -14.78
CA LEU A 248 -6.35 -14.33 -14.18
C LEU A 248 -7.72 -13.97 -13.60
N ARG A 249 -8.81 -14.19 -14.35
CA ARG A 249 -10.17 -13.93 -13.85
C ARG A 249 -10.50 -14.76 -12.61
N ARG A 250 -10.10 -16.04 -12.59
CA ARG A 250 -10.27 -16.91 -11.43
C ARG A 250 -9.47 -16.41 -10.23
N ALA A 251 -8.21 -16.03 -10.43
CA ALA A 251 -7.35 -15.48 -9.38
C ALA A 251 -7.92 -14.16 -8.81
N LYS A 252 -8.42 -13.25 -9.67
CA LYS A 252 -9.09 -12.00 -9.24
C LYS A 252 -10.35 -12.30 -8.39
N LYS A 253 -11.17 -13.28 -8.81
CA LYS A 253 -12.36 -13.69 -8.05
C LYS A 253 -11.98 -14.28 -6.68
N GLU A 254 -10.96 -15.13 -6.62
CA GLU A 254 -10.49 -15.70 -5.36
C GLU A 254 -9.93 -14.61 -4.43
N ALA A 255 -9.06 -13.75 -4.94
CA ALA A 255 -8.47 -12.65 -4.20
C ALA A 255 -9.52 -11.69 -3.62
N TYR A 256 -10.64 -11.49 -4.32
CA TYR A 256 -11.78 -10.71 -3.83
C TYR A 256 -12.33 -11.26 -2.51
N PHE A 257 -12.60 -12.56 -2.44
CA PHE A 257 -13.08 -13.21 -1.22
C PHE A 257 -12.03 -13.20 -0.10
N GLN A 258 -10.77 -13.47 -0.45
CA GLN A 258 -9.65 -13.44 0.49
C GLN A 258 -9.46 -12.05 1.11
N HIS A 259 -9.57 -11.00 0.31
CA HIS A 259 -9.46 -9.63 0.78
C HIS A 259 -10.52 -9.31 1.83
N ILE A 260 -11.79 -9.66 1.56
CA ILE A 260 -12.89 -9.43 2.51
C ILE A 260 -12.65 -10.21 3.78
N TYR A 261 -12.42 -11.53 3.67
CA TYR A 261 -12.17 -12.43 4.79
C TYR A 261 -11.03 -11.95 5.70
N HIS A 262 -9.89 -11.60 5.12
CA HIS A 262 -8.73 -11.16 5.91
C HIS A 262 -8.96 -9.78 6.53
N SER A 263 -9.58 -8.84 5.81
CA SER A 263 -9.80 -7.50 6.32
C SER A 263 -10.78 -7.46 7.49
N VAL A 264 -11.89 -8.21 7.45
CA VAL A 264 -12.80 -8.32 8.61
C VAL A 264 -12.19 -9.17 9.73
N GLY A 265 -11.43 -10.21 9.37
CA GLY A 265 -10.74 -11.07 10.35
C GLY A 265 -9.65 -10.36 11.15
N ILE A 266 -9.02 -9.32 10.58
CA ILE A 266 -8.08 -8.46 11.32
C ILE A 266 -8.80 -7.69 12.43
N GLU A 267 -10.07 -7.32 12.26
CA GLU A 267 -10.83 -6.59 13.28
C GLU A 267 -11.41 -7.55 14.35
N GLY A 268 -11.59 -8.83 14.01
CA GLY A 268 -12.02 -9.86 14.97
C GLY A 268 -13.16 -10.74 14.50
N ASN A 269 -13.65 -10.53 13.27
CA ASN A 269 -14.69 -11.36 12.69
C ASN A 269 -14.27 -12.83 12.62
N THR A 270 -15.13 -13.71 13.10
CA THR A 270 -14.88 -15.14 13.34
C THR A 270 -15.34 -16.03 12.19
N MET A 271 -15.86 -15.45 11.11
CA MET A 271 -16.25 -16.18 9.91
C MET A 271 -15.06 -16.89 9.28
N THR A 272 -15.28 -18.11 8.79
CA THR A 272 -14.31 -18.82 7.94
C THR A 272 -14.38 -18.29 6.52
N LEU A 273 -13.32 -18.48 5.73
CA LEU A 273 -13.30 -18.09 4.31
C LEU A 273 -14.45 -18.73 3.51
N ALA A 274 -14.79 -19.99 3.78
CA ALA A 274 -15.89 -20.69 3.11
C ALA A 274 -17.24 -20.05 3.44
N GLN A 275 -17.47 -19.69 4.71
CA GLN A 275 -18.67 -18.97 5.14
C GLN A 275 -18.75 -17.58 4.52
N THR A 276 -17.65 -16.81 4.53
CA THR A 276 -17.56 -15.51 3.86
C THR A 276 -17.90 -15.62 2.36
N ARG A 277 -17.36 -16.63 1.68
CA ARG A 277 -17.67 -16.88 0.26
C ARG A 277 -19.15 -17.17 0.06
N SER A 278 -19.72 -18.06 0.87
CA SER A 278 -21.15 -18.41 0.79
C SER A 278 -22.01 -17.16 0.92
N ILE A 279 -21.78 -16.32 1.94
CA ILE A 279 -22.54 -15.07 2.15
C ILE A 279 -22.50 -14.17 0.92
N LEU A 280 -21.33 -14.02 0.31
CA LEU A 280 -21.14 -13.11 -0.82
C LEU A 280 -21.77 -13.62 -2.12
N GLU A 281 -21.77 -14.94 -2.33
CA GLU A 281 -22.32 -15.57 -3.53
C GLU A 281 -23.83 -15.83 -3.44
N THR A 282 -24.32 -16.38 -2.32
CA THR A 282 -25.72 -16.81 -2.17
C THR A 282 -26.59 -15.82 -1.41
N ARG A 283 -25.99 -14.87 -0.69
CA ARG A 283 -26.70 -13.94 0.22
C ARG A 283 -27.48 -14.64 1.34
N THR A 284 -27.10 -15.88 1.68
CA THR A 284 -27.71 -16.64 2.77
C THR A 284 -26.98 -16.41 4.07
N ALA A 285 -27.73 -16.26 5.17
CA ALA A 285 -27.16 -16.21 6.51
C ALA A 285 -26.58 -17.57 6.92
N ILE A 286 -25.53 -17.54 7.71
CA ILE A 286 -24.88 -18.68 8.35
C ILE A 286 -25.45 -18.81 9.76
N ASP A 287 -25.95 -19.98 10.10
CA ASP A 287 -26.49 -20.26 11.42
C ASP A 287 -25.42 -20.18 12.53
N GLY A 288 -25.82 -19.75 13.72
CA GLY A 288 -24.94 -19.63 14.89
C GLY A 288 -23.87 -18.53 14.82
N LYS A 289 -23.96 -17.60 13.87
CA LYS A 289 -23.04 -16.45 13.73
C LYS A 289 -23.75 -15.12 13.94
N SER A 290 -23.01 -14.10 14.39
CA SER A 290 -23.60 -12.78 14.66
C SER A 290 -24.09 -12.13 13.37
N ILE A 291 -25.21 -11.41 13.46
CA ILE A 291 -25.73 -10.60 12.35
C ILE A 291 -24.73 -9.50 11.98
N ASP A 292 -24.05 -8.92 12.97
CA ASP A 292 -23.04 -7.89 12.74
C ASP A 292 -21.90 -8.44 11.90
N GLU A 293 -21.42 -9.66 12.18
CA GLU A 293 -20.35 -10.29 11.39
C GLU A 293 -20.73 -10.50 9.93
N HIS A 294 -22.01 -10.78 9.64
CA HIS A 294 -22.53 -10.84 8.27
C HIS A 294 -22.54 -9.45 7.63
N ASN A 295 -23.06 -8.46 8.37
CA ASN A 295 -23.20 -7.09 7.92
C ASN A 295 -21.84 -6.43 7.63
N GLU A 296 -20.80 -6.76 8.38
CA GLU A 296 -19.42 -6.33 8.09
C GLU A 296 -18.90 -6.86 6.75
N ILE A 297 -19.15 -8.14 6.46
CA ILE A 297 -18.77 -8.79 5.20
C ILE A 297 -19.50 -8.11 4.03
N LEU A 298 -20.81 -7.90 4.17
CA LEU A 298 -21.64 -7.27 3.15
C LEU A 298 -21.27 -5.78 2.95
N GLY A 299 -20.98 -5.06 4.03
CA GLY A 299 -20.53 -3.67 3.96
C GLY A 299 -19.21 -3.53 3.20
N LEU A 300 -18.26 -4.44 3.46
CA LEU A 300 -16.98 -4.45 2.76
C LEU A 300 -17.12 -4.82 1.27
N ASP A 301 -18.02 -5.76 0.92
CA ASP A 301 -18.38 -6.10 -0.47
C ASP A 301 -18.91 -4.88 -1.24
N LEU A 302 -19.82 -4.13 -0.63
CA LEU A 302 -20.38 -2.92 -1.22
C LEU A 302 -19.33 -1.81 -1.39
N ALA A 303 -18.48 -1.62 -0.38
CA ALA A 303 -17.42 -0.62 -0.44
C ALA A 303 -16.42 -0.93 -1.57
N MET A 304 -16.01 -2.19 -1.71
CA MET A 304 -15.14 -2.62 -2.82
C MET A 304 -15.78 -2.44 -4.19
N LYS A 305 -17.07 -2.77 -4.33
CA LYS A 305 -17.81 -2.56 -5.59
C LYS A 305 -17.85 -1.09 -5.97
N TYR A 306 -18.09 -0.21 -5.00
CA TYR A 306 -18.06 1.24 -5.20
C TYR A 306 -16.68 1.74 -5.63
N ILE A 307 -15.61 1.29 -4.95
CA ILE A 307 -14.23 1.66 -5.33
C ILE A 307 -13.95 1.27 -6.78
N ASN A 308 -14.23 0.02 -7.15
CA ASN A 308 -13.99 -0.51 -8.49
C ASN A 308 -14.78 0.24 -9.56
N ALA A 309 -16.02 0.63 -9.27
CA ALA A 309 -16.89 1.32 -10.23
C ALA A 309 -16.61 2.83 -10.35
N SER A 310 -16.23 3.49 -9.25
CA SER A 310 -16.27 4.95 -9.16
C SER A 310 -14.92 5.62 -8.87
N LEU A 311 -13.99 4.95 -8.18
CA LEU A 311 -12.78 5.60 -7.65
C LEU A 311 -11.49 5.20 -8.39
N VAL A 312 -11.44 4.02 -9.00
CA VAL A 312 -10.21 3.55 -9.69
C VAL A 312 -9.80 4.47 -10.84
N ASN A 313 -10.77 5.00 -11.61
CA ASN A 313 -10.49 5.85 -12.77
C ASN A 313 -10.65 7.36 -12.49
N LYS A 314 -10.97 7.74 -11.25
CA LYS A 314 -11.15 9.16 -10.88
C LYS A 314 -9.79 9.87 -10.88
N MET A 315 -9.69 11.18 -11.08
CA MET A 315 -8.39 11.87 -11.00
C MET A 315 -7.96 12.22 -9.58
N VAL A 316 -8.92 12.60 -8.73
CA VAL A 316 -8.71 13.14 -7.38
C VAL A 316 -9.55 12.34 -6.40
N ILE A 317 -8.98 12.02 -5.23
CA ILE A 317 -9.70 11.41 -4.12
C ILE A 317 -10.10 12.52 -3.16
N THR A 318 -11.40 12.70 -2.95
CA THR A 318 -11.93 13.76 -2.08
C THR A 318 -12.32 13.22 -0.71
N LEU A 319 -12.52 14.13 0.26
CA LEU A 319 -13.06 13.75 1.56
C LEU A 319 -14.42 13.05 1.43
N ALA A 320 -15.28 13.53 0.52
CA ALA A 320 -16.57 12.90 0.26
C ALA A 320 -16.44 11.44 -0.18
N ASP A 321 -15.41 11.09 -0.96
CA ASP A 321 -15.17 9.70 -1.36
C ASP A 321 -14.78 8.84 -0.14
N ILE A 322 -13.97 9.37 0.79
CA ILE A 322 -13.58 8.65 2.01
C ILE A 322 -14.80 8.40 2.90
N LEU A 323 -15.68 9.41 3.06
CA LEU A 323 -16.93 9.26 3.79
C LEU A 323 -17.86 8.25 3.11
N GLU A 324 -17.89 8.21 1.78
CA GLU A 324 -18.72 7.29 0.99
C GLU A 324 -18.23 5.84 1.03
N ILE A 325 -16.90 5.64 1.12
CA ILE A 325 -16.31 4.34 1.47
C ILE A 325 -16.77 3.94 2.87
N HIS A 326 -16.58 4.80 3.87
CA HIS A 326 -16.92 4.50 5.26
C HIS A 326 -18.42 4.19 5.45
N ARG A 327 -19.29 4.96 4.78
CA ARG A 327 -20.75 4.75 4.76
C ARG A 327 -21.13 3.35 4.29
N ARG A 328 -20.42 2.78 3.30
CA ARG A 328 -20.65 1.40 2.86
C ARG A 328 -20.08 0.38 3.83
N VAL A 329 -18.88 0.63 4.35
CA VAL A 329 -18.21 -0.26 5.31
C VAL A 329 -19.08 -0.46 6.54
N LEU A 330 -19.59 0.62 7.12
CA LEU A 330 -20.32 0.56 8.39
C LEU A 330 -21.84 0.55 8.23
N GLY A 331 -22.39 0.95 7.08
CA GLY A 331 -23.83 1.21 6.94
C GLY A 331 -24.77 0.02 7.15
N HIS A 332 -24.29 -1.22 7.11
CA HIS A 332 -25.08 -2.40 7.48
C HIS A 332 -25.02 -2.73 8.98
N VAL A 333 -23.97 -2.28 9.67
CA VAL A 333 -23.75 -2.51 11.11
C VAL A 333 -24.31 -1.32 11.90
N ASP A 334 -23.87 -0.12 11.56
CA ASP A 334 -24.30 1.14 12.15
C ASP A 334 -24.59 2.17 11.05
N PRO A 335 -25.85 2.27 10.58
CA PRO A 335 -26.25 3.23 9.55
C PRO A 335 -26.26 4.69 10.03
N ILE A 336 -26.23 4.94 11.35
CA ILE A 336 -26.26 6.30 11.92
C ILE A 336 -24.84 6.89 11.87
N GLU A 337 -23.85 6.11 12.29
CA GLU A 337 -22.43 6.51 12.29
C GLU A 337 -21.75 6.30 10.92
N GLY A 338 -22.39 5.56 10.01
CA GLY A 338 -21.90 5.27 8.66
C GLY A 338 -21.66 6.52 7.82
N GLY A 339 -20.38 6.84 7.60
CA GLY A 339 -19.95 8.00 6.81
C GLY A 339 -19.96 9.33 7.57
N GLU A 340 -20.08 9.30 8.89
CA GLU A 340 -20.06 10.48 9.76
C GLU A 340 -18.81 10.48 10.64
N PHE A 341 -18.28 11.66 10.96
CA PHE A 341 -17.16 11.78 11.91
C PHE A 341 -17.62 11.53 13.35
N ARG A 342 -16.74 10.92 14.14
CA ARG A 342 -17.00 10.71 15.57
C ARG A 342 -17.14 12.05 16.30
N ARG A 343 -18.01 12.04 17.31
CA ARG A 343 -18.31 13.22 18.15
C ARG A 343 -17.68 13.14 19.54
N SER A 344 -17.16 11.97 19.90
CA SER A 344 -16.53 11.69 21.18
C SER A 344 -15.06 11.34 21.00
N GLN A 345 -14.29 11.45 22.09
CA GLN A 345 -12.91 10.99 22.12
C GLN A 345 -12.85 9.46 22.27
N VAL A 346 -11.89 8.83 21.61
CA VAL A 346 -11.67 7.38 21.65
C VAL A 346 -10.22 7.06 22.01
N TYR A 347 -9.96 5.83 22.44
CA TYR A 347 -8.64 5.33 22.82
C TYR A 347 -8.37 4.02 22.08
N VAL A 348 -7.26 3.95 21.34
CA VAL A 348 -7.00 2.84 20.40
C VAL A 348 -5.70 2.17 20.80
N GLY A 349 -5.78 1.18 21.68
CA GLY A 349 -4.60 0.56 22.27
C GLY A 349 -3.75 1.60 23.01
N GLY A 350 -2.50 1.79 22.58
CA GLY A 350 -1.58 2.80 23.14
C GLY A 350 -1.65 4.17 22.46
N HIS A 351 -2.55 4.38 21.50
CA HIS A 351 -2.69 5.63 20.74
C HIS A 351 -3.91 6.43 21.19
N VAL A 352 -3.71 7.74 21.40
CA VAL A 352 -4.78 8.71 21.64
C VAL A 352 -4.91 9.58 20.40
N PRO A 353 -5.93 9.37 19.55
CA PRO A 353 -6.12 10.18 18.36
C PRO A 353 -6.54 11.62 18.70
N PRO A 354 -6.45 12.55 17.73
CA PRO A 354 -6.85 13.95 17.90
C PRO A 354 -8.29 14.12 18.41
N GLY A 355 -8.63 15.25 19.02
CA GLY A 355 -9.99 15.49 19.52
C GLY A 355 -11.02 15.57 18.37
N PRO A 356 -12.31 15.26 18.62
CA PRO A 356 -13.34 15.33 17.59
C PRO A 356 -13.50 16.73 16.97
N GLY A 357 -13.18 17.79 17.72
CA GLY A 357 -13.21 19.18 17.23
C GLY A 357 -12.22 19.47 16.09
N ASP A 358 -11.11 18.73 16.01
CA ASP A 358 -10.06 18.96 15.02
C ASP A 358 -10.25 18.16 13.72
N LEU A 359 -11.15 17.15 13.73
CA LEU A 359 -11.27 16.17 12.64
C LEU A 359 -11.57 16.81 11.28
N SER A 360 -12.42 17.82 11.24
CA SER A 360 -12.78 18.49 9.99
C SER A 360 -11.57 19.15 9.30
N ILE A 361 -10.68 19.77 10.08
CA ILE A 361 -9.47 20.42 9.60
C ILE A 361 -8.43 19.36 9.22
N LEU A 362 -8.22 18.37 10.08
CA LEU A 362 -7.25 17.30 9.86
C LEU A 362 -7.58 16.47 8.61
N MET A 363 -8.85 16.14 8.41
CA MET A 363 -9.28 15.38 7.23
C MET A 363 -9.19 16.20 5.94
N ARG A 364 -9.38 17.52 6.01
CA ARG A 364 -9.12 18.42 4.87
C ARG A 364 -7.64 18.52 4.56
N HIS A 365 -6.78 18.62 5.57
CA HIS A 365 -5.33 18.57 5.37
C HIS A 365 -4.88 17.23 4.79
N PHE A 366 -5.48 16.13 5.24
CA PHE A 366 -5.23 14.80 4.69
C PHE A 366 -5.63 14.71 3.22
N GLU A 367 -6.82 15.20 2.83
CA GLU A 367 -7.26 15.29 1.44
C GLU A 367 -6.30 16.15 0.60
N ASN A 368 -5.90 17.32 1.10
CA ASN A 368 -4.95 18.19 0.41
C ASN A 368 -3.60 17.50 0.20
N TRP A 369 -3.09 16.82 1.22
CA TRP A 369 -1.84 16.06 1.12
C TRP A 369 -1.97 14.92 0.10
N LEU A 370 -3.04 14.13 0.15
CA LEU A 370 -3.26 13.01 -0.78
C LEU A 370 -3.21 13.43 -2.26
N ASN A 371 -3.64 14.66 -2.55
CA ASN A 371 -3.68 15.20 -3.91
C ASN A 371 -2.56 16.20 -4.21
N SER A 372 -1.59 16.36 -3.31
CA SER A 372 -0.44 17.24 -3.49
C SER A 372 0.60 16.66 -4.45
N GLU A 373 1.36 17.53 -5.13
CA GLU A 373 2.47 17.08 -5.99
C GLU A 373 3.50 16.25 -5.22
N GLN A 374 3.80 16.62 -3.96
CA GLN A 374 4.71 15.87 -3.11
C GLN A 374 4.23 14.42 -2.93
N ALA A 375 2.96 14.21 -2.62
CA ALA A 375 2.41 12.86 -2.42
C ALA A 375 2.34 12.09 -3.73
N LEU A 376 1.96 12.74 -4.84
CA LEU A 376 1.86 12.11 -6.16
C LEU A 376 3.23 11.72 -6.74
N ASN A 377 4.31 12.40 -6.32
CA ASN A 377 5.69 12.05 -6.69
C ASN A 377 6.27 10.88 -5.86
N LEU A 378 5.60 10.44 -4.80
CA LEU A 378 6.01 9.26 -4.07
C LEU A 378 5.76 7.99 -4.90
N HIS A 379 6.59 6.97 -4.69
CA HIS A 379 6.30 5.64 -5.21
C HIS A 379 4.91 5.17 -4.73
N PRO A 380 4.07 4.55 -5.59
CA PRO A 380 2.68 4.20 -5.23
C PRO A 380 2.51 3.41 -3.94
N ILE A 381 3.40 2.46 -3.67
CA ILE A 381 3.41 1.69 -2.41
C ILE A 381 3.69 2.59 -1.19
N LYS A 382 4.60 3.56 -1.30
CA LYS A 382 4.88 4.53 -0.23
C LYS A 382 3.66 5.42 0.00
N LEU A 383 3.07 5.95 -1.07
CA LEU A 383 1.85 6.77 -1.01
C LEU A 383 0.70 6.01 -0.35
N ALA A 384 0.46 4.76 -0.76
CA ALA A 384 -0.61 3.93 -0.22
C ALA A 384 -0.40 3.61 1.28
N ALA A 385 0.81 3.23 1.67
CA ALA A 385 1.15 2.94 3.07
C ALA A 385 1.06 4.20 3.96
N LEU A 386 1.51 5.36 3.47
CA LEU A 386 1.38 6.63 4.19
C LEU A 386 -0.07 7.10 4.28
N GLY A 387 -0.84 6.98 3.20
CA GLY A 387 -2.27 7.30 3.18
C GLY A 387 -3.06 6.45 4.16
N HIS A 388 -2.77 5.14 4.18
CA HIS A 388 -3.29 4.22 5.18
C HIS A 388 -2.97 4.69 6.61
N TYR A 389 -1.67 4.88 6.91
CA TYR A 389 -1.22 5.23 8.24
C TYR A 389 -1.82 6.56 8.71
N LYS A 390 -1.78 7.61 7.88
CA LYS A 390 -2.34 8.93 8.20
C LYS A 390 -3.82 8.84 8.57
N LEU A 391 -4.63 8.09 7.82
CA LEU A 391 -6.05 7.93 8.12
C LEU A 391 -6.29 7.16 9.43
N VAL A 392 -5.56 6.05 9.65
CA VAL A 392 -5.64 5.30 10.92
C VAL A 392 -5.21 6.14 12.12
N HIS A 393 -4.19 6.99 11.94
CA HIS A 393 -3.65 7.84 13.00
C HIS A 393 -4.61 8.99 13.37
N ILE A 394 -5.26 9.63 12.39
CA ILE A 394 -6.32 10.63 12.63
C ILE A 394 -7.53 9.98 13.31
N HIS A 395 -7.87 8.75 12.91
CA HIS A 395 -8.96 7.97 13.48
C HIS A 395 -10.31 8.72 13.48
N PRO A 396 -10.83 9.14 12.30
CA PRO A 396 -11.95 10.07 12.23
C PRO A 396 -13.33 9.48 12.54
N PHE A 397 -13.47 8.15 12.57
CA PHE A 397 -14.76 7.46 12.74
C PHE A 397 -14.85 6.76 14.10
N VAL A 398 -16.07 6.44 14.55
CA VAL A 398 -16.29 5.69 15.81
C VAL A 398 -15.80 4.24 15.69
N ASP A 399 -16.08 3.60 14.55
CA ASP A 399 -15.58 2.28 14.16
C ASP A 399 -15.29 2.30 12.64
N GLY A 400 -14.75 1.22 12.07
CA GLY A 400 -14.54 1.09 10.63
C GLY A 400 -13.25 1.76 10.11
N ASN A 401 -12.46 2.39 10.98
CA ASN A 401 -11.22 3.09 10.62
C ASN A 401 -10.21 2.15 9.95
N GLY A 402 -9.92 0.99 10.55
CA GLY A 402 -8.97 0.02 9.98
C GLY A 402 -9.40 -0.49 8.60
N ARG A 403 -10.67 -0.88 8.46
CA ARG A 403 -11.27 -1.37 7.21
C ARG A 403 -11.24 -0.30 6.12
N THR A 404 -11.63 0.93 6.46
CA THR A 404 -11.63 2.08 5.53
C THR A 404 -10.22 2.44 5.09
N SER A 405 -9.23 2.44 5.99
CA SER A 405 -7.83 2.73 5.65
C SER A 405 -7.21 1.68 4.73
N ARG A 406 -7.52 0.39 4.94
CA ARG A 406 -7.08 -0.68 4.02
C ARG A 406 -7.74 -0.56 2.64
N LEU A 407 -9.01 -0.16 2.58
CA LEU A 407 -9.68 0.12 1.31
C LEU A 407 -9.10 1.35 0.59
N LEU A 408 -8.80 2.43 1.32
CA LEU A 408 -8.15 3.62 0.75
C LEU A 408 -6.76 3.27 0.21
N MET A 409 -5.97 2.51 0.97
CA MET A 409 -4.68 1.96 0.53
C MET A 409 -4.81 1.22 -0.80
N ASN A 410 -5.76 0.29 -0.87
CA ASN A 410 -6.00 -0.49 -2.09
C ASN A 410 -6.54 0.36 -3.24
N THR A 411 -7.34 1.39 -2.96
CA THR A 411 -7.78 2.35 -3.97
C THR A 411 -6.58 3.07 -4.60
N LEU A 412 -5.63 3.54 -3.78
CA LEU A 412 -4.41 4.20 -4.26
C LEU A 412 -3.52 3.26 -5.08
N LEU A 413 -3.37 2.00 -4.65
CA LEU A 413 -2.60 0.99 -5.39
C LEU A 413 -3.24 0.62 -6.72
N MET A 414 -4.55 0.41 -6.75
CA MET A 414 -5.29 0.06 -7.96
C MET A 414 -5.25 1.16 -9.01
N ARG A 415 -5.30 2.43 -8.59
CA ARG A 415 -5.10 3.59 -9.48
C ARG A 415 -3.72 3.62 -10.13
N ALA A 416 -2.72 3.04 -9.47
CA ALA A 416 -1.35 2.89 -9.96
C ALA A 416 -1.10 1.55 -10.68
N GLY A 417 -2.15 0.79 -11.00
CA GLY A 417 -2.05 -0.49 -11.72
C GLY A 417 -1.63 -1.69 -10.88
N TYR A 418 -1.49 -1.54 -9.56
CA TYR A 418 -1.25 -2.66 -8.65
C TYR A 418 -2.54 -3.42 -8.34
N PRO A 419 -2.51 -4.74 -8.13
CA PRO A 419 -3.67 -5.47 -7.62
C PRO A 419 -4.00 -5.03 -6.17
N PRO A 420 -5.26 -5.20 -5.71
CA PRO A 420 -5.61 -4.97 -4.31
C PRO A 420 -4.77 -5.86 -3.40
N VAL A 421 -4.08 -5.26 -2.43
CA VAL A 421 -3.18 -5.95 -1.51
C VAL A 421 -3.95 -6.57 -0.37
N ILE A 422 -3.58 -7.80 -0.02
CA ILE A 422 -4.17 -8.56 1.08
C ILE A 422 -3.19 -8.57 2.25
N ILE A 423 -3.59 -7.99 3.38
CA ILE A 423 -2.88 -8.12 4.65
C ILE A 423 -3.46 -9.36 5.35
N PRO A 424 -2.69 -10.46 5.53
CA PRO A 424 -3.23 -11.68 6.13
C PRO A 424 -3.58 -11.47 7.60
N LYS A 425 -4.74 -11.97 8.03
CA LYS A 425 -5.18 -11.87 9.43
C LYS A 425 -4.22 -12.52 10.43
N GLN A 426 -3.46 -13.53 10.00
CA GLN A 426 -2.41 -14.17 10.78
C GLN A 426 -1.28 -13.20 11.15
N GLN A 427 -1.09 -12.14 10.36
CA GLN A 427 -0.09 -11.10 10.60
C GLN A 427 -0.68 -9.90 11.36
N ARG A 428 -1.86 -10.03 11.98
CA ARG A 428 -2.52 -8.99 12.80
C ARG A 428 -1.56 -8.37 13.82
N HIS A 429 -0.79 -9.20 14.54
CA HIS A 429 0.18 -8.72 15.52
C HIS A 429 1.27 -7.85 14.88
N LYS A 430 1.89 -8.34 13.80
CA LYS A 430 2.94 -7.60 13.04
C LYS A 430 2.39 -6.29 12.45
N TYR A 431 1.16 -6.30 11.95
CA TYR A 431 0.47 -5.12 11.44
C TYR A 431 0.32 -4.03 12.51
N TYR A 432 -0.22 -4.36 13.69
CA TYR A 432 -0.35 -3.39 14.78
C TYR A 432 1.01 -2.96 15.36
N GLN A 433 1.99 -3.87 15.44
CA GLN A 433 3.34 -3.55 15.89
C GLN A 433 3.98 -2.46 15.01
N TYR A 434 3.85 -2.56 13.67
CA TYR A 434 4.40 -1.55 12.78
C TYR A 434 3.61 -0.24 12.76
N LEU A 435 2.31 -0.26 13.01
CA LEU A 435 1.56 0.97 13.27
C LEU A 435 2.04 1.66 14.56
N GLN A 436 2.35 0.88 15.60
CA GLN A 436 2.90 1.45 16.83
C GLN A 436 4.30 2.05 16.63
N ILE A 437 5.18 1.36 15.89
CA ILE A 437 6.51 1.89 15.55
C ILE A 437 6.39 3.17 14.70
N ALA A 438 5.38 3.24 13.83
CA ALA A 438 5.07 4.45 13.07
C ALA A 438 4.59 5.61 13.96
N ASN A 439 3.73 5.33 14.95
CA ASN A 439 3.33 6.31 15.97
C ASN A 439 4.53 6.80 16.79
N ASP A 440 5.49 5.92 17.07
CA ASP A 440 6.74 6.26 17.75
C ASP A 440 7.72 7.05 16.84
N GLY A 441 7.43 7.19 15.54
CA GLY A 441 8.16 8.07 14.62
C GLY A 441 8.82 7.39 13.42
N ASP A 442 8.82 6.05 13.32
CA ASP A 442 9.41 5.33 12.19
C ASP A 442 8.37 4.57 11.36
N ILE A 443 7.95 5.16 10.25
CA ILE A 443 6.97 4.54 9.33
C ILE A 443 7.58 3.50 8.38
N ARG A 444 8.92 3.45 8.25
CA ARG A 444 9.59 2.62 7.23
C ARG A 444 9.28 1.13 7.38
N PRO A 445 9.24 0.54 8.59
CA PRO A 445 8.83 -0.85 8.77
C PRO A 445 7.42 -1.14 8.25
N PHE A 446 6.48 -0.20 8.43
CA PHE A 446 5.12 -0.33 7.89
C PHE A 446 5.09 -0.29 6.36
N ILE A 447 5.86 0.62 5.73
CA ILE A 447 5.98 0.67 4.28
C ILE A 447 6.55 -0.64 3.72
N ARG A 448 7.62 -1.17 4.33
CA ARG A 448 8.22 -2.46 3.94
C ARG A 448 7.24 -3.61 4.13
N PHE A 449 6.44 -3.59 5.19
CA PHE A 449 5.38 -4.57 5.42
C PHE A 449 4.30 -4.56 4.34
N ILE A 450 3.85 -3.37 3.91
CA ILE A 450 2.93 -3.26 2.78
C ILE A 450 3.60 -3.76 1.50
N ALA A 451 4.88 -3.43 1.27
CA ALA A 451 5.65 -3.97 0.14
C ALA A 451 5.74 -5.52 0.18
N ASP A 452 5.97 -6.14 1.34
CA ASP A 452 5.94 -7.61 1.53
C ASP A 452 4.58 -8.20 1.11
N CYS A 453 3.49 -7.55 1.53
CA CYS A 453 2.13 -7.99 1.22
C CYS A 453 1.82 -7.82 -0.27
N THR A 454 2.26 -6.70 -0.87
CA THR A 454 2.15 -6.45 -2.31
C THR A 454 2.90 -7.51 -3.12
N GLU A 455 4.12 -7.83 -2.71
CA GLU A 455 4.94 -8.85 -3.35
C GLU A 455 4.26 -10.22 -3.34
N LYS A 456 3.78 -10.65 -2.17
CA LYS A 456 3.06 -11.92 -2.02
C LYS A 456 1.81 -11.96 -2.90
N THR A 457 1.07 -10.85 -2.95
CA THR A 457 -0.12 -10.72 -3.79
C THR A 457 0.24 -10.85 -5.27
N LEU A 458 1.23 -10.09 -5.75
CA LEU A 458 1.70 -10.15 -7.14
C LEU A 458 2.20 -11.56 -7.51
N ASN A 459 2.98 -12.19 -6.64
CA ASN A 459 3.48 -13.54 -6.86
C ASN A 459 2.34 -14.55 -7.02
N ILE A 460 1.26 -14.45 -6.24
CA ILE A 460 0.08 -15.33 -6.39
C ILE A 460 -0.57 -15.16 -7.76
N TYR A 461 -0.76 -13.92 -8.21
CA TYR A 461 -1.34 -13.66 -9.54
C TYR A 461 -0.44 -14.17 -10.67
N LEU A 462 0.85 -13.87 -10.62
CA LEU A 462 1.83 -14.31 -11.62
C LEU A 462 1.96 -15.83 -11.64
N TRP A 463 2.00 -16.47 -10.48
CA TRP A 463 2.02 -17.92 -10.36
C TRP A 463 0.75 -18.54 -10.95
N ALA A 464 -0.43 -18.00 -10.63
CA ALA A 464 -1.71 -18.52 -11.09
C ALA A 464 -1.92 -18.35 -12.60
N THR A 465 -1.21 -17.43 -13.23
CA THR A 465 -1.30 -17.12 -14.66
C THR A 465 -0.13 -17.68 -15.47
N SER A 466 0.89 -18.22 -14.81
CA SER A 466 1.95 -18.98 -15.47
C SER A 466 1.39 -20.28 -16.04
N ASP A 467 1.89 -20.71 -17.20
CA ASP A 467 1.42 -21.91 -17.93
C ASP A 467 1.73 -23.25 -17.22
N LEU A 468 2.02 -23.21 -15.92
CA LEU A 468 2.23 -24.39 -15.08
C LEU A 468 0.88 -25.01 -14.71
N PRO A 469 0.64 -26.30 -15.03
CA PRO A 469 -0.60 -26.97 -14.68
C PRO A 469 -0.61 -27.33 -13.19
N GLN A 470 -1.05 -26.43 -12.28
CA GLN A 470 -1.37 -26.79 -10.89
C GLN A 470 -2.18 -25.71 -10.11
N GLN A 471 -2.72 -26.10 -8.94
CA GLN A 471 -3.69 -25.37 -8.08
C GLN A 471 -3.10 -24.12 -7.38
N ILE A 472 -3.80 -22.98 -7.46
CA ILE A 472 -3.48 -21.71 -6.76
C ILE A 472 -3.12 -21.97 -5.29
N PRO A 473 -1.87 -21.67 -4.84
CA PRO A 473 -1.53 -21.69 -3.44
C PRO A 473 -2.41 -20.64 -2.77
N MET A 474 -3.34 -21.11 -1.94
CA MET A 474 -3.95 -20.24 -0.94
C MET A 474 -2.83 -19.61 -0.12
N LEU A 475 -2.95 -18.33 0.23
CA LEU A 475 -2.09 -17.71 1.24
C LEU A 475 -2.07 -18.64 2.45
N ALA A 476 -0.94 -19.31 2.66
CA ALA A 476 -0.86 -20.48 3.53
C ALA A 476 -1.44 -20.16 4.91
N GLN A 477 -2.34 -21.02 5.38
CA GLN A 477 -2.62 -21.15 6.80
C GLN A 477 -1.36 -21.77 7.41
N THR A 478 -0.45 -20.94 7.91
CA THR A 478 0.77 -21.42 8.58
C THR A 478 0.39 -22.01 9.94
N GLU A 479 -0.15 -23.23 9.95
CA GLU A 479 -0.34 -24.04 11.17
C GLU A 479 0.54 -25.29 11.19
N ARG A 480 1.42 -25.50 10.20
CA ARG A 480 2.35 -26.65 10.18
C ARG A 480 3.76 -26.22 9.85
N ALA A 481 4.43 -25.67 10.84
CA ALA A 481 5.89 -25.61 10.89
C ALA A 481 6.33 -25.71 12.36
N ASN A 482 5.96 -26.82 13.02
CA ASN A 482 6.60 -27.23 14.29
C ASN A 482 6.37 -28.69 14.71
N ILE A 483 5.94 -29.58 13.80
CA ILE A 483 5.74 -31.01 14.14
C ILE A 483 6.85 -31.91 13.56
N ASP A 484 7.58 -31.47 12.53
CA ASP A 484 8.62 -32.31 11.90
C ASP A 484 9.99 -32.26 12.60
N ASN A 485 10.17 -31.38 13.60
CA ASN A 485 11.39 -31.30 14.41
C ASN A 485 11.33 -32.11 15.73
N LEU A 486 10.26 -32.89 15.97
CA LEU A 486 10.18 -33.81 17.11
C LEU A 486 10.24 -35.30 16.73
N VAL A 487 10.16 -35.66 15.44
CA VAL A 487 10.21 -37.05 14.99
C VAL A 487 11.59 -37.46 14.46
N THR A 488 12.46 -36.49 14.16
CA THR A 488 13.80 -36.77 13.59
C THR A 488 14.91 -36.90 14.64
N THR A 489 14.61 -36.69 15.92
CA THR A 489 15.62 -36.76 17.01
C THR A 489 15.66 -38.13 17.71
N THR A 490 14.86 -39.11 17.29
CA THR A 490 14.77 -40.43 17.96
C THR A 490 15.38 -41.60 17.17
N ILE A 491 15.93 -41.37 15.97
CA ILE A 491 16.50 -42.45 15.15
C ILE A 491 17.83 -42.01 14.53
N THR A 492 18.83 -41.69 15.36
CA THR A 492 20.27 -41.78 15.01
C THR A 492 21.12 -41.60 16.26
N SER A 493 21.07 -42.55 17.19
CA SER A 493 22.10 -42.71 18.23
C SER A 493 22.08 -44.13 18.80
N SER A 494 22.60 -45.09 18.04
CA SER A 494 23.21 -46.30 18.62
C SER A 494 23.95 -47.11 17.55
N SER A 495 25.20 -46.73 17.28
CA SER A 495 26.21 -47.69 16.86
C SER A 495 27.59 -47.27 17.36
N SER A 496 27.98 -47.78 18.53
CA SER A 496 29.35 -48.23 18.80
C SER A 496 29.42 -49.02 20.11
N SER A 497 29.60 -50.34 19.94
CA SER A 497 30.47 -51.24 20.69
C SER A 497 31.03 -50.77 22.05
N TYR A 498 30.71 -51.53 23.11
CA TYR A 498 31.72 -52.00 24.08
C TYR A 498 31.30 -53.34 24.71
N SER A 499 32.27 -54.25 24.74
CA SER A 499 32.25 -55.59 25.33
C SER A 499 32.22 -55.53 26.85
N SER A 500 31.42 -56.38 27.50
CA SER A 500 31.79 -57.08 28.76
C SER A 500 30.82 -58.22 29.09
N THR A 501 31.42 -59.38 29.34
CA THR A 501 30.90 -60.65 29.85
C THR A 501 30.24 -60.57 31.23
N ARG A 502 29.11 -61.25 31.45
CA ARG A 502 28.90 -62.38 32.42
C ARG A 502 27.42 -62.65 32.75
N THR A 503 27.00 -63.88 32.42
CA THR A 503 26.25 -64.89 33.23
C THR A 503 24.91 -64.60 33.94
N LEU A 504 24.02 -65.61 33.80
CA LEU A 504 22.91 -66.08 34.66
C LEU A 504 21.59 -65.30 34.57
N GLN A 505 20.38 -65.85 34.64
CA GLN A 505 19.77 -67.19 34.60
C GLN A 505 18.27 -66.96 34.85
N SER A 506 17.35 -67.70 34.20
CA SER A 506 15.95 -68.00 34.62
C SER A 506 14.98 -66.81 34.84
N ASN A 507 13.66 -66.90 34.75
CA ASN A 507 12.67 -67.93 34.46
C ASN A 507 11.33 -67.19 34.19
N ASP A 508 10.39 -67.90 33.55
CA ASP A 508 8.93 -67.91 33.74
C ASP A 508 8.19 -66.57 34.02
N GLY A 509 7.07 -66.24 33.38
CA GLY A 509 6.08 -67.05 32.69
C GLY A 509 4.74 -66.30 32.75
N ASP A 510 3.85 -66.67 31.84
CA ASP A 510 2.39 -66.75 32.00
C ASP A 510 1.57 -65.45 32.28
N PHE A 511 0.68 -65.05 31.36
CA PHE A 511 -0.75 -65.47 31.21
C PHE A 511 -1.64 -64.34 31.82
N PHE A 512 -2.54 -63.61 31.12
CA PHE A 512 -3.87 -64.00 30.62
C PHE A 512 -4.47 -62.92 29.71
N GLU A 513 -5.25 -63.38 28.73
CA GLU A 513 -6.20 -62.69 27.86
C GLU A 513 -7.46 -62.14 28.58
N SER A 514 -8.24 -61.41 27.79
CA SER A 514 -9.65 -60.97 27.92
C SER A 514 -9.82 -59.52 28.41
N GLY A 515 -10.67 -58.68 27.82
CA GLY A 515 -11.64 -58.85 26.74
C GLY A 515 -12.73 -57.79 26.88
N SER A 516 -13.22 -57.28 25.74
CA SER A 516 -14.53 -56.67 25.49
C SER A 516 -14.97 -55.37 26.20
N GLY A 517 -15.54 -54.45 25.42
CA GLY A 517 -16.45 -53.42 25.92
C GLY A 517 -16.65 -52.22 25.00
N GLU A 518 -17.32 -52.40 23.86
CA GLU A 518 -18.04 -51.31 23.19
C GLU A 518 -19.22 -50.83 24.05
N ILE A 519 -19.60 -49.56 23.93
CA ILE A 519 -20.94 -49.10 23.48
C ILE A 519 -21.08 -47.57 23.69
N SER A 520 -21.62 -46.94 22.62
CA SER A 520 -22.23 -45.60 22.47
C SER A 520 -21.34 -44.39 22.24
#